data_AF-A0AAD3RA37-F1
#
_entry.id   AF-A0AAD3RA37-F1
#
_cell.length_a   1.000
_cell.length_b   1.000
_cell.length_c   1.000
_cell.angle_alpha   90.00
_cell.angle_beta   90.00
_cell.angle_gamma   90.00
#
_symmetry.space_group_name_H-M   'P 1'
#
loop_
_entity.id
_entity.type
_entity.pdbx_description
1 polymer ?
#
loop_
_entity_poly.entity_id
_entity_poly.type
_entity_poly.pdbx_seq_one_letter_code
_entity_poly.pdbx_strand_id
1 'polypeptide(L)'
;MVLCLLVLCLLFSACSILICLYNSISNPYETYMGPIGVYTCSSLSACLSVLALIVFVLNINVTNMAEDLVKNFAGGLLVDLKNKSSEMQLGYYLIIPYTVLCLGAIAVIYNYDHAAYKQRKEQQRPTEDAPKEIMMY
;
A
#
# COMPACT_ATOMS: atom_id res chain seq x y z
N MET A 1 8.72 -8.49 15.70
CA MET A 1 8.40 -8.90 14.31
C MET A 1 7.26 -8.08 13.70
N VAL A 2 6.05 -8.07 14.28
CA VAL A 2 4.90 -7.28 13.76
C VAL A 2 5.23 -5.78 13.67
N LEU A 3 5.86 -5.21 14.70
CA LEU A 3 6.35 -3.81 14.70
C LEU A 3 7.31 -3.51 13.53
N CYS A 4 8.23 -4.43 13.23
CA CYS A 4 9.17 -4.25 12.12
C CYS A 4 8.43 -4.21 10.77
N LEU A 5 7.45 -5.09 10.58
CA LEU A 5 6.61 -5.10 9.38
C LEU A 5 5.81 -3.79 9.23
N LEU A 6 5.25 -3.28 10.32
CA LEU A 6 4.54 -2.00 10.36
C LEU A 6 5.44 -0.81 10.02
N VAL A 7 6.65 -0.75 10.60
CA VAL A 7 7.62 0.32 10.28
C VAL A 7 7.99 0.27 8.81
N LEU A 8 8.29 -0.91 8.27
CA LEU A 8 8.62 -1.07 6.85
C LEU A 8 7.46 -0.65 5.94
N CYS A 9 6.23 -1.02 6.34
CA CYS A 9 5.00 -0.62 5.67
C CYS A 9 4.82 0.90 5.61
N LEU A 10 5.07 1.59 6.73
CA LEU A 10 5.04 3.05 6.81
C LEU A 10 6.13 3.69 5.95
N LEU A 11 7.33 3.12 5.90
CA LEU A 11 8.42 3.62 5.06
C LEU A 11 8.06 3.56 3.56
N PHE A 12 7.49 2.44 3.10
CA PHE A 12 7.03 2.33 1.71
C PHE A 12 5.86 3.27 1.40
N SER A 13 4.95 3.47 2.36
CA SER A 13 3.88 4.46 2.22
C SER A 13 4.41 5.89 2.18
N ALA A 14 5.43 6.22 2.96
CA ALA A 14 6.07 7.53 2.89
C ALA A 14 6.78 7.72 1.54
N CYS A 15 7.45 6.68 1.04
CA CYS A 15 8.10 6.69 -0.27
C CYS A 15 7.08 6.92 -1.39
N SER A 16 5.93 6.23 -1.36
CA SER A 16 4.88 6.44 -2.38
C SER A 16 4.33 7.87 -2.35
N ILE A 17 4.13 8.46 -1.17
CA ILE A 17 3.71 9.86 -1.04
C ILE A 17 4.76 10.81 -1.61
N LEU A 18 6.04 10.62 -1.28
CA LEU A 18 7.13 11.45 -1.81
C LEU A 18 7.21 11.37 -3.34
N ILE A 19 7.06 10.18 -3.92
CA ILE A 19 7.02 10.00 -5.38
C ILE A 19 5.80 10.69 -5.98
N CYS A 20 4.62 10.59 -5.37
CA CYS A 20 3.43 11.30 -5.82
C CYS A 20 3.61 12.83 -5.79
N LEU A 21 4.16 13.36 -4.69
CA LEU A 21 4.44 14.80 -4.56
C LEU A 21 5.49 15.26 -5.58
N TYR A 22 6.53 14.46 -5.80
CA TYR A 22 7.56 14.73 -6.80
C TYR A 22 6.96 14.77 -8.21
N ASN A 23 6.11 13.80 -8.55
CA ASN A 23 5.39 13.73 -9.83
C ASN A 23 4.33 14.83 -9.99
N SER A 24 3.85 15.44 -8.90
CA SER A 24 2.91 16.56 -8.96
C SER A 24 3.59 17.89 -9.28
N ILE A 25 4.88 18.04 -8.97
CA ILE A 25 5.66 19.27 -9.21
C ILE A 25 6.48 19.15 -10.49
N SER A 26 7.00 17.95 -10.78
CA SER A 26 7.88 17.66 -11.91
C SER A 26 7.09 17.13 -13.11
N ASN A 27 7.66 17.19 -14.32
CA ASN A 27 7.04 16.57 -15.48
C ASN A 27 7.09 15.02 -15.33
N PRO A 28 5.95 14.33 -15.17
CA PRO A 28 5.90 12.92 -14.75
C PRO A 28 6.43 11.93 -15.81
N TYR A 29 6.71 12.40 -17.02
CA TYR A 29 7.11 11.57 -18.17
C TYR A 29 8.61 11.51 -18.44
N GLU A 30 9.44 12.32 -17.75
CA GLU A 30 10.90 12.31 -17.93
C GLU A 30 11.64 11.42 -16.92
N THR A 31 10.99 11.00 -15.83
CA THR A 31 11.68 10.33 -14.72
C THR A 31 11.36 8.83 -14.64
N TYR A 32 12.38 8.00 -14.43
CA TYR A 32 12.31 6.54 -14.22
C TYR A 32 11.39 6.12 -13.05
N MET A 33 11.04 7.05 -12.16
CA MET A 33 10.16 6.89 -10.99
C MET A 33 8.76 7.50 -11.20
N GLY A 34 8.21 7.39 -12.41
CA GLY A 34 6.82 7.75 -12.69
C GLY A 34 5.80 6.80 -12.00
N PRO A 35 4.78 6.29 -12.71
CA PRO A 35 3.75 5.40 -12.12
C PRO A 35 4.31 4.14 -11.45
N ILE A 36 5.42 3.61 -11.97
CA ILE A 36 6.06 2.36 -11.53
C ILE A 36 6.55 2.44 -10.08
N GLY A 37 7.11 3.59 -9.67
CA GLY A 37 7.57 3.79 -8.30
C GLY A 37 6.43 3.75 -7.30
N VAL A 38 5.27 4.32 -7.67
CA VAL A 38 4.09 4.31 -6.82
C VAL A 38 3.46 2.92 -6.75
N TYR A 39 3.42 2.18 -7.86
CA TYR A 39 2.93 0.79 -7.88
C TYR A 39 3.75 -0.12 -6.98
N THR A 40 5.08 -0.07 -7.10
CA THR A 40 5.97 -0.94 -6.33
C THR A 40 5.88 -0.64 -4.84
N CYS A 41 5.98 0.63 -4.44
CA CYS A 41 5.90 1.04 -3.04
C CYS A 41 4.52 0.76 -2.43
N SER A 42 3.44 1.07 -3.14
CA SER A 42 2.07 0.84 -2.63
C SER A 42 1.71 -0.64 -2.56
N SER A 43 2.18 -1.45 -3.52
CA SER A 43 1.96 -2.91 -3.50
C SER A 43 2.72 -3.56 -2.36
N LEU A 44 3.98 -3.17 -2.14
CA LEU A 44 4.80 -3.73 -1.07
C LEU A 44 4.26 -3.34 0.30
N SER A 45 3.82 -2.10 0.46
CA SER A 45 3.10 -1.61 1.64
C SER A 45 1.79 -2.40 1.90
N ALA A 46 0.96 -2.63 0.88
CA ALA A 46 -0.26 -3.45 1.01
C ALA A 46 0.05 -4.90 1.44
N CYS A 47 1.06 -5.53 0.82
CA CYS A 47 1.46 -6.89 1.19
C CYS A 47 1.98 -6.99 2.63
N LEU A 48 2.83 -6.04 3.05
CA LEU A 48 3.40 -6.02 4.41
C LEU A 48 2.33 -5.79 5.48
N SER A 49 1.32 -4.97 5.21
CA SER A 49 0.21 -4.73 6.13
C SER A 49 -0.71 -5.95 6.28
N VAL A 50 -0.98 -6.69 5.20
CA VAL A 50 -1.70 -7.97 5.28
C VAL A 50 -0.89 -9.00 6.07
N LEU A 51 0.41 -9.11 5.83
CA LEU A 51 1.28 -10.00 6.60
C LEU A 51 1.31 -9.61 8.09
N ALA A 52 1.35 -8.31 8.41
CA ALA A 52 1.30 -7.85 9.79
C ALA A 52 -0.01 -8.25 10.49
N LEU A 53 -1.16 -8.16 9.81
CA LEU A 53 -2.45 -8.62 10.34
C LEU A 53 -2.46 -10.12 10.64
N ILE A 54 -2.00 -10.94 9.70
CA ILE A 54 -1.97 -12.41 9.86
C ILE A 54 -1.04 -12.79 11.02
N VAL A 55 0.18 -12.25 11.01
CA VAL A 55 1.17 -12.53 12.04
C VAL A 55 0.69 -12.07 13.41
N PHE A 56 -0.02 -10.94 13.52
CA PHE A 56 -0.58 -10.48 14.79
C PHE A 56 -1.63 -11.44 15.35
N VAL A 57 -2.57 -11.91 14.52
CA VAL A 57 -3.58 -12.90 14.92
C VAL A 57 -2.91 -14.22 15.33
N LEU A 58 -1.91 -14.69 14.57
CA LEU A 58 -1.18 -15.90 14.90
C LEU A 58 -0.42 -15.76 16.23
N ASN A 59 0.20 -14.61 16.50
CA ASN A 59 0.86 -14.38 17.78
C ASN A 59 -0.14 -14.45 18.95
N ILE A 60 -1.33 -13.87 18.83
CA ILE A 60 -2.33 -13.91 19.91
C ILE A 60 -2.87 -15.32 20.15
N ASN A 61 -3.06 -16.11 19.10
CA ASN A 61 -3.64 -17.46 19.21
C ASN A 61 -2.61 -18.53 19.62
N VAL A 62 -1.39 -18.44 19.09
CA VAL A 62 -0.38 -19.50 19.26
C VAL A 62 0.55 -19.22 20.43
N THR A 63 0.70 -17.95 20.84
CA THR A 63 1.63 -17.57 21.91
C THR A 63 0.90 -17.04 23.14
N ASN A 64 1.57 -17.12 24.29
CA ASN A 64 1.07 -16.54 25.54
C ASN A 64 1.36 -15.04 25.67
N MET A 65 1.64 -14.35 24.56
CA MET A 65 2.03 -12.93 24.54
C MET A 65 1.05 -12.03 25.31
N ALA A 66 -0.26 -12.29 25.24
CA ALA A 66 -1.26 -11.54 25.99
C ALA A 66 -1.13 -11.74 27.51
N GLU A 67 -0.82 -12.96 27.97
CA GLU A 67 -0.65 -13.27 29.39
C GLU A 67 0.67 -12.71 29.91
N ASP A 68 1.74 -12.86 29.15
CA ASP A 68 3.05 -12.34 29.51
C ASP A 68 3.01 -10.81 29.63
N LEU A 69 2.27 -10.14 28.73
CA LEU A 69 2.07 -8.70 28.83
C LEU A 69 1.35 -8.31 30.12
N VAL A 70 0.25 -8.99 30.46
CA VAL A 70 -0.51 -8.74 31.69
C VAL A 70 0.33 -9.02 32.94
N LYS A 71 1.09 -10.13 32.97
CA LYS A 71 1.97 -10.49 34.08
C LYS A 71 3.11 -9.47 34.27
N ASN A 72 3.67 -8.96 33.18
CA ASN A 72 4.66 -7.88 33.23
C ASN A 72 4.05 -6.58 33.76
N PHE A 73 2.85 -6.18 33.31
CA PHE A 73 2.17 -4.99 33.83
C PHE A 73 1.72 -5.15 35.30
N ALA A 74 1.38 -6.35 35.74
CA ALA A 74 1.02 -6.67 37.12
C ALA A 74 2.25 -6.79 38.06
N GLY A 75 3.45 -6.47 37.59
CA GLY A 75 4.66 -6.48 38.41
C GLY A 75 5.12 -7.87 38.86
N GLY A 76 4.80 -8.93 38.10
CA GLY A 76 5.22 -10.29 38.41
C GLY A 76 4.43 -10.99 39.51
N LEU A 77 3.30 -10.41 39.97
CA LEU A 77 2.36 -11.13 40.82
C LEU A 77 1.82 -12.36 40.08
N LEU A 78 1.75 -13.51 40.75
CA LEU A 78 1.18 -14.75 40.22
C LEU A 78 -0.34 -14.59 40.07
N VAL A 79 -0.78 -13.89 39.02
CA VAL A 79 -2.19 -13.75 38.66
C VAL A 79 -2.59 -14.95 37.82
N ASP A 80 -3.45 -15.81 38.37
CA ASP A 80 -4.06 -16.93 37.65
C ASP A 80 -5.14 -16.40 36.70
N LEU A 81 -4.83 -16.41 35.40
CA LEU A 81 -5.69 -15.85 34.35
C LEU A 81 -6.74 -16.89 33.93
N LYS A 82 -7.97 -16.73 34.42
CA LYS A 82 -9.12 -17.59 34.09
C LYS A 82 -10.01 -16.92 33.04
N ASN A 83 -10.51 -17.68 32.06
CA ASN A 83 -11.29 -17.19 30.90
C ASN A 83 -10.54 -16.17 30.04
N LYS A 84 -9.53 -16.63 29.30
CA LYS A 84 -8.72 -15.81 28.39
C LYS A 84 -9.53 -15.41 27.15
N SER A 85 -10.02 -14.18 27.11
CA SER A 85 -10.56 -13.54 25.90
C SER A 85 -9.66 -12.39 25.49
N SER A 86 -9.17 -12.41 24.26
CA SER A 86 -8.39 -11.30 23.69
C SER A 86 -9.26 -10.57 22.68
N GLU A 87 -9.62 -9.33 22.99
CA GLU A 87 -10.40 -8.47 22.09
C GLU A 87 -9.47 -7.57 21.27
N MET A 88 -9.66 -7.58 19.96
CA MET A 88 -8.96 -6.68 19.06
C MET A 88 -9.54 -5.28 19.21
N GLN A 89 -8.71 -4.31 19.56
CA GLN A 89 -9.12 -2.92 19.65
C GLN A 89 -8.99 -2.18 18.32
N LEU A 90 -9.46 -0.93 18.29
CA LEU A 90 -9.56 -0.07 17.10
C LEU A 90 -8.26 -0.01 16.26
N GLY A 91 -7.08 -0.04 16.90
CA GLY A 91 -5.79 -0.02 16.20
C GLY A 91 -5.60 -1.18 15.20
N TYR A 92 -6.12 -2.37 15.51
CA TYR A 92 -6.08 -3.51 14.58
C TYR A 92 -6.96 -3.25 13.36
N TYR A 93 -8.18 -2.76 13.59
CA TYR A 93 -9.14 -2.49 12.52
C TYR A 93 -8.68 -1.35 11.60
N LEU A 94 -7.88 -0.39 12.07
CA LEU A 94 -7.32 0.69 11.25
C LEU A 94 -6.36 0.21 10.15
N ILE A 95 -5.77 -0.97 10.28
CA ILE A 95 -4.88 -1.52 9.25
C ILE A 95 -5.68 -1.99 8.02
N ILE A 96 -6.96 -2.34 8.19
CA ILE A 96 -7.86 -2.78 7.12
C ILE A 96 -8.19 -1.64 6.12
N PRO A 97 -8.69 -0.46 6.53
CA PRO A 97 -8.89 0.64 5.59
C PRO A 97 -7.57 1.13 5.01
N TYR A 98 -6.45 1.04 5.76
CA TYR A 98 -5.13 1.36 5.25
C TYR A 98 -4.74 0.48 4.04
N THR A 99 -4.90 -0.86 4.14
CA THR A 99 -4.60 -1.75 3.00
C THR A 99 -5.47 -1.44 1.79
N VAL A 100 -6.76 -1.16 2.02
CA VAL A 100 -7.71 -0.77 0.97
C VAL A 100 -7.29 0.54 0.30
N LEU A 101 -6.82 1.53 1.06
CA LEU A 101 -6.32 2.79 0.51
C LEU A 101 -5.06 2.58 -0.35
N CYS A 102 -4.13 1.71 0.06
CA CYS A 102 -2.96 1.36 -0.74
C CYS A 102 -3.35 0.73 -2.08
N LEU A 103 -4.35 -0.16 -2.09
CA LEU A 103 -4.91 -0.73 -3.32
C LEU A 103 -5.66 0.31 -4.16
N GLY A 104 -6.38 1.23 -3.50
CA GLY A 104 -7.06 2.35 -4.15
C GLY A 104 -6.08 3.27 -4.88
N ALA A 105 -4.92 3.58 -4.28
CA ALA A 105 -3.87 4.36 -4.93
C ALA A 105 -3.38 3.69 -6.22
N ILE A 106 -3.16 2.37 -6.19
CA ILE A 106 -2.79 1.59 -7.38
C ILE A 106 -3.90 1.69 -8.45
N ALA A 107 -5.16 1.50 -8.05
CA ALA A 107 -6.30 1.55 -8.97
C ALA A 107 -6.46 2.91 -9.63
N VAL A 108 -6.29 4.00 -8.89
CA VAL A 108 -6.38 5.38 -9.42
C VAL A 108 -5.30 5.61 -10.48
N ILE A 109 -4.05 5.23 -10.18
CA ILE A 109 -2.94 5.43 -11.12
C ILE A 109 -3.10 4.54 -12.35
N TYR A 110 -3.59 3.31 -12.18
CA TYR A 110 -3.90 2.41 -13.29
C TYR A 110 -4.97 2.98 -14.22
N ASN A 111 -6.07 3.51 -13.67
CA ASN A 111 -7.12 4.14 -14.47
C ASN A 111 -6.60 5.39 -15.21
N TYR A 112 -5.77 6.19 -14.55
CA TYR A 112 -5.15 7.36 -15.16
C TYR A 112 -4.24 6.98 -16.33
N ASP A 113 -3.35 6.01 -16.13
CA ASP A 113 -2.44 5.54 -17.17
C ASP A 113 -3.20 4.92 -18.34
N HIS A 114 -4.25 4.14 -18.05
CA HIS A 114 -5.12 3.56 -19.07
C HIS A 114 -5.86 4.63 -19.88
N ALA A 115 -6.40 5.67 -19.22
CA ALA A 115 -7.08 6.77 -19.89
C ALA A 115 -6.12 7.58 -20.77
N ALA A 116 -4.91 7.88 -20.28
CA ALA A 116 -3.87 8.56 -21.04
C ALA A 116 -3.41 7.73 -22.25
N TYR A 117 -3.23 6.42 -22.07
CA TYR A 117 -2.91 5.50 -23.15
C TYR A 117 -4.01 5.48 -24.23
N LYS A 118 -5.27 5.42 -23.82
CA LYS A 118 -6.41 5.46 -24.74
C LYS A 118 -6.45 6.75 -25.56
N GLN A 119 -6.25 7.91 -24.92
CA GLN A 119 -6.19 9.21 -25.60
C GLN A 119 -5.05 9.27 -26.62
N ARG A 120 -3.85 8.78 -26.27
CA ARG A 120 -2.71 8.74 -27.21
C ARG A 120 -2.99 7.85 -28.42
N LYS A 121 -3.62 6.69 -28.19
CA LYS A 121 -4.00 5.76 -29.26
C LYS A 121 -5.06 6.36 -30.18
N GLU A 122 -5.99 7.14 -29.63
CA GLU A 122 -7.00 7.89 -30.40
C GLU A 122 -6.41 9.08 -31.16
N GLN A 123 -5.31 9.69 -30.70
CA GLN A 123 -4.59 10.77 -31.41
C GLN A 123 -3.61 10.26 -32.49
N GLN A 124 -3.12 9.03 -32.39
CA GLN A 124 -2.26 8.42 -33.43
C GLN A 124 -3.06 7.94 -34.65
N ARG A 125 -4.30 7.48 -34.45
CA ARG A 125 -5.19 7.11 -35.56
C ARG A 125 -5.50 8.24 -36.57
N PRO A 126 -5.79 9.51 -36.18
CA PRO A 126 -6.04 10.58 -37.12
C PRO A 126 -4.80 11.07 -37.87
N THR A 127 -3.58 10.76 -37.41
CA THR A 127 -2.35 11.05 -38.15
C THR A 127 -1.95 9.92 -39.12
N GLU A 128 -2.41 8.69 -38.88
CA GLU A 128 -2.21 7.56 -39.81
C GLU A 128 -3.23 7.57 -40.96
N ASP A 129 -4.42 8.15 -40.74
CA ASP A 129 -5.48 8.33 -41.74
C ASP A 129 -5.36 9.66 -42.53
N ALA A 130 -4.25 10.38 -42.37
CA ALA A 130 -3.92 11.49 -43.26
C ALA A 130 -3.58 10.91 -44.64
N PRO A 131 -4.34 11.23 -45.71
CA PRO A 131 -4.08 10.67 -47.03
C PRO A 131 -2.66 11.04 -47.47
N LYS A 132 -1.81 10.02 -47.64
CA LYS A 132 -0.44 10.17 -48.18
C LYS A 132 -0.39 10.76 -49.60
N GLU A 133 -1.53 11.03 -50.21
CA GLU A 133 -1.66 11.55 -51.57
C GLU A 133 -1.39 13.07 -51.70
N ILE A 134 -1.31 13.82 -50.59
CA ILE A 134 -1.12 15.29 -50.64
C ILE A 134 0.35 15.72 -50.33
N MET A 135 1.22 14.80 -49.90
CA MET A 135 2.64 15.11 -49.59
C MET A 135 3.63 14.77 -50.72
N MET A 136 3.15 14.40 -51.92
CA MET A 136 3.99 14.20 -53.11
C MET A 136 3.51 15.01 -54.32
N TYR A 137 3.35 16.33 -54.15
CA TYR A 137 3.42 17.30 -55.26
C TYR A 137 4.06 18.60 -54.80
#